data_AF-A0A1G3FY39-F1
#
_entry.id   AF-A0A1G3FY39-F1
#
_cell.length_a   1.000
_cell.length_b   1.000
_cell.length_c   1.000
_cell.angle_alpha   90.00
_cell.angle_beta   90.00
_cell.angle_gamma   90.00
#
_symmetry.space_group_name_H-M   'P 1'
#
loop_
_entity.id
_entity.type
_entity.pdbx_description
1 polymer ?
#
loop_
_entity_poly.entity_id
_entity_poly.type
_entity_poly.pdbx_seq_one_letter_code
_entity_poly.pdbx_strand_id
1 'polypeptide(L)'
;MCEAKAVYNWVRKNVRYAGDIAPIKQGRRGVVEGVDYFAAADRVVQFGAEDCDGHSILNATLLALNGIPAKLRITAPGRFREWSHIYTVAGMPKTAPKKWVALDTTLPGEYFGVEAPHGRVRDFDA
;
A
#
# COMPACT_ATOMS: atom_id res chain seq x y z
N MET A 1 -16.99 -6.03 5.51
CA MET A 1 -16.64 -5.33 4.25
C MET A 1 -16.72 -3.82 4.46
N CYS A 2 -17.73 -3.33 5.19
CA CYS A 2 -17.88 -1.92 5.54
C CYS A 2 -16.65 -1.32 6.24
N GLU A 3 -16.06 -2.00 7.24
CA GLU A 3 -14.90 -1.46 7.98
C GLU A 3 -13.64 -1.36 7.11
N ALA A 4 -13.30 -2.39 6.32
CA ALA A 4 -12.17 -2.33 5.40
C ALA A 4 -12.32 -1.20 4.37
N LYS A 5 -13.54 -0.98 3.88
CA LYS A 5 -13.84 0.16 2.99
C LYS A 5 -13.72 1.51 3.73
N ALA A 6 -14.11 1.58 4.99
CA ALA A 6 -13.96 2.78 5.80
C ALA A 6 -12.48 3.12 6.05
N VAL A 7 -11.65 2.11 6.34
CA VAL A 7 -10.19 2.25 6.44
C VAL A 7 -9.63 2.82 5.14
N TYR A 8 -9.93 2.18 4.00
CA TYR A 8 -9.50 2.66 2.68
C TYR A 8 -9.88 4.12 2.42
N ASN A 9 -11.16 4.46 2.64
CA ASN A 9 -11.66 5.81 2.41
C ASN A 9 -10.97 6.83 3.31
N TRP A 10 -10.72 6.47 4.57
CA TRP A 10 -10.06 7.35 5.51
C TRP A 10 -8.60 7.59 5.11
N VAL A 11 -7.84 6.53 4.80
CA VAL A 11 -6.44 6.67 4.38
C VAL A 11 -6.35 7.50 3.11
N ARG A 12 -7.15 7.19 2.10
CA ARG A 12 -7.18 7.95 0.83
C ARG A 12 -7.50 9.43 1.01
N LYS A 13 -8.38 9.76 1.95
CA LYS A 13 -8.78 11.15 2.24
C LYS A 13 -7.72 11.93 3.01
N ASN A 14 -7.01 11.26 3.92
CA ASN A 14 -6.14 11.93 4.90
C ASN A 14 -4.64 11.80 4.60
N VAL A 15 -4.25 10.90 3.68
CA VAL A 15 -2.87 10.69 3.29
C VAL A 15 -2.74 10.89 1.79
N ARG A 16 -1.90 11.85 1.41
CA ARG A 16 -1.59 12.16 0.02
C ARG A 16 -0.50 11.22 -0.49
N TYR A 17 -0.76 10.57 -1.62
CA TYR A 17 0.28 9.83 -2.32
C TYR A 17 1.38 10.79 -2.81
N ALA A 18 2.60 10.60 -2.32
CA ALA A 18 3.77 11.41 -2.62
C ALA A 18 5.02 10.53 -2.59
N GLY A 19 5.95 10.73 -3.53
CA GLY A 19 7.20 9.95 -3.52
C GLY A 19 8.09 10.30 -2.33
N ASP A 20 9.09 9.43 -2.12
CA ASP A 20 10.05 9.54 -1.03
C ASP A 20 10.81 10.86 -0.97
N ILE A 21 11.27 11.18 0.25
CA ILE A 21 12.02 12.40 0.55
C ILE A 21 13.54 12.19 0.39
N ALA A 22 14.29 13.27 0.67
CA ALA A 22 15.76 13.26 0.68
C ALA A 22 16.38 12.77 -0.65
N PRO A 23 16.26 13.55 -1.75
CA PRO A 23 16.76 13.13 -3.05
C PRO A 23 18.26 12.85 -3.00
N ILE A 24 18.64 11.62 -3.31
CA ILE A 24 20.04 11.18 -3.43
C ILE A 24 20.36 10.78 -4.86
N LYS A 25 21.56 11.10 -5.31
CA LYS A 25 22.06 10.63 -6.60
C LYS A 25 22.58 9.20 -6.45
N GLN A 26 22.00 8.26 -7.17
CA GLN A 26 22.45 6.87 -7.13
C GLN A 26 23.79 6.68 -7.87
N GLY A 27 24.89 6.75 -7.12
CA GLY A 27 26.23 6.63 -7.68
C GLY A 27 26.61 7.74 -8.66
N ARG A 28 27.68 7.55 -9.44
CA ARG A 28 28.21 8.62 -10.32
C ARG A 28 27.31 8.92 -11.54
N ARG A 29 26.57 7.93 -12.04
CA ARG A 29 25.76 8.00 -13.28
C ARG A 29 24.27 7.71 -13.09
N GLY A 30 23.79 7.37 -11.89
CA GLY A 30 22.38 7.07 -11.68
C GLY A 30 21.51 8.32 -11.60
N VAL A 31 20.20 8.06 -11.54
CA VAL A 31 19.18 9.08 -11.38
C VAL A 31 19.19 9.66 -9.96
N VAL A 32 18.60 10.85 -9.81
CA VAL A 32 18.31 11.41 -8.50
C VAL A 32 16.90 10.97 -8.14
N GLU A 33 16.78 10.20 -7.06
CA GLU A 33 15.51 9.73 -6.52
C GLU A 33 15.50 9.87 -5.00
N GLY A 34 14.32 9.80 -4.39
CA GLY A 34 14.19 9.81 -2.93
C GLY A 34 14.88 8.59 -2.31
N VAL A 35 15.21 8.69 -1.03
CA VAL A 35 15.64 7.53 -0.25
C VAL A 35 14.39 6.73 0.08
N ASP A 36 14.35 5.48 -0.41
CA ASP A 36 13.33 4.49 -0.03
C ASP A 36 13.26 4.38 1.50
N TYR A 37 12.18 4.90 2.08
CA TYR A 37 12.04 5.13 3.51
C TYR A 37 10.70 4.61 4.01
N PHE A 38 10.75 3.47 4.70
CA PHE A 38 9.59 2.83 5.30
C PHE A 38 9.15 3.54 6.58
N ALA A 39 8.10 4.37 6.48
CA ALA A 39 7.57 5.09 7.64
C ALA A 39 6.67 4.20 8.53
N ALA A 40 6.80 4.34 9.84
CA ALA A 40 5.82 3.76 10.77
C ALA A 40 4.44 4.43 10.60
N ALA A 41 3.35 3.68 10.86
CA ALA A 41 1.98 4.14 10.62
C ALA A 41 1.63 5.47 11.32
N ASP A 42 2.14 5.69 12.53
CA ASP A 42 1.96 6.94 13.27
C ASP A 42 2.64 8.14 12.59
N ARG A 43 3.80 7.91 11.95
CA ARG A 43 4.50 8.92 11.15
C ARG A 43 3.77 9.24 9.87
N VAL A 44 3.21 8.24 9.18
CA VAL A 44 2.37 8.46 8.00
C VAL A 44 1.18 9.36 8.35
N VAL A 45 0.52 9.10 9.48
CA VAL A 45 -0.59 9.94 9.98
C VAL A 45 -0.11 11.35 10.35
N GLN A 46 1.06 11.47 11.00
CA GLN A 46 1.62 12.76 11.40
C GLN A 46 1.94 13.66 10.20
N PHE A 47 2.53 13.10 9.13
CA PHE A 47 2.94 13.87 7.96
C PHE A 47 1.82 14.03 6.92
N GLY A 48 0.86 13.10 6.88
CA GLY A 48 -0.27 13.14 5.95
C GLY A 48 0.13 12.95 4.48
N ALA A 49 1.34 12.46 4.21
CA ALA A 49 1.80 12.15 2.86
C ALA A 49 2.87 11.07 2.91
N GLU A 50 2.77 10.10 1.99
CA GLU A 50 3.74 9.01 1.83
C GLU A 50 3.52 8.30 0.48
N ASP A 51 4.40 7.38 0.13
CA ASP A 51 4.44 6.63 -1.10
C ASP A 51 3.62 5.31 -0.99
N CYS A 52 3.93 4.27 -1.76
CA CYS A 52 3.16 3.04 -1.76
C CYS A 52 3.30 2.23 -0.47
N ASP A 53 4.45 2.29 0.21
CA ASP A 53 4.71 1.42 1.35
C ASP A 53 4.12 1.95 2.65
N GLY A 54 4.15 3.25 2.94
CA GLY A 54 3.52 3.81 4.13
C GLY A 54 2.01 3.84 4.02
N HIS A 55 1.46 4.03 2.81
CA HIS A 55 0.05 3.76 2.55
C HIS A 55 -0.30 2.29 2.86
N SER A 56 0.59 1.35 2.54
CA SER A 56 0.41 -0.07 2.87
C SER A 56 0.49 -0.33 4.37
N ILE A 57 1.53 0.18 5.03
CA ILE A 57 1.75 0.02 6.47
C ILE A 57 0.56 0.58 7.26
N LEU A 58 0.08 1.77 6.88
CA LEU A 58 -1.06 2.39 7.56
C LEU A 58 -2.36 1.61 7.34
N ASN A 59 -2.67 1.18 6.11
CA ASN A 59 -3.85 0.36 5.83
C ASN A 59 -3.80 -0.96 6.62
N ALA A 60 -2.68 -1.67 6.59
CA ALA A 60 -2.49 -2.94 7.31
C ALA A 60 -2.64 -2.75 8.83
N THR A 61 -2.03 -1.70 9.38
CA THR A 61 -2.13 -1.35 10.81
C THR A 61 -3.59 -1.10 11.20
N LEU A 62 -4.31 -0.28 10.44
CA LEU A 62 -5.72 0.04 10.73
C LEU A 62 -6.61 -1.21 10.58
N LEU A 63 -6.35 -2.08 9.61
CA LEU A 63 -7.07 -3.34 9.46
C LEU A 63 -6.83 -4.27 10.65
N ALA A 64 -5.58 -4.43 11.08
CA ALA A 64 -5.20 -5.25 12.23
C ALA A 64 -5.87 -4.75 13.52
N LEU A 65 -5.88 -3.43 13.76
CA LEU A 65 -6.58 -2.81 14.89
C LEU A 65 -8.11 -3.06 14.87
N ASN A 66 -8.69 -3.32 13.69
CA ASN A 66 -10.10 -3.67 13.52
C ASN A 66 -10.35 -5.20 13.47
N GLY A 67 -9.34 -6.02 13.78
CA GLY A 67 -9.41 -7.48 13.76
C GLY A 67 -9.62 -8.06 12.36
N ILE A 68 -9.21 -7.34 11.31
CA ILE A 68 -9.28 -7.78 9.92
C ILE A 68 -7.90 -8.30 9.53
N PRO A 69 -7.75 -9.59 9.17
CA PRO A 69 -6.48 -10.11 8.68
C PRO A 69 -6.01 -9.31 7.46
N ALA A 70 -4.75 -8.92 7.45
CA ALA A 70 -4.14 -8.15 6.37
C ALA A 70 -2.96 -8.93 5.78
N LYS A 71 -2.69 -8.67 4.50
CA LYS A 71 -1.46 -9.08 3.83
C LYS A 71 -0.90 -7.92 3.04
N LEU A 72 0.41 -7.92 2.87
CA LEU A 72 1.10 -7.05 1.93
C LEU A 72 1.23 -7.77 0.60
N ARG A 73 0.77 -7.13 -0.47
CA ARG A 73 0.84 -7.64 -1.84
C ARG A 73 1.79 -6.77 -2.64
N ILE A 74 2.83 -7.38 -3.18
CA ILE A 74 3.70 -6.74 -4.18
C ILE A 74 3.22 -7.09 -5.58
N THR A 75 3.33 -6.15 -6.51
CA THR A 75 2.99 -6.36 -7.93
C THR A 75 4.09 -5.86 -8.86
N ALA A 76 4.19 -6.54 -10.01
CA ALA A 76 5.06 -6.15 -11.12
C ALA A 76 4.19 -5.95 -12.37
N PRO A 77 4.17 -4.77 -13.02
CA PRO A 77 3.32 -4.49 -14.18
C PRO A 77 3.82 -5.19 -15.45
N GLY A 78 3.72 -6.52 -15.49
CA GLY A 78 4.10 -7.37 -16.62
C GLY A 78 5.05 -8.51 -16.24
N ARG A 79 5.08 -9.57 -17.06
CA ARG A 79 5.83 -10.82 -16.80
C ARG A 79 7.33 -10.62 -16.61
N PHE A 80 7.92 -9.63 -17.28
CA PHE A 80 9.35 -9.33 -17.27
C PHE A 80 9.71 -8.06 -16.51
N ARG A 81 8.74 -7.44 -15.83
CA ARG A 81 8.99 -6.23 -15.05
C ARG A 81 9.39 -6.56 -13.62
N GLU A 82 10.13 -5.63 -13.03
CA GLU A 82 10.54 -5.66 -11.63
C GLU A 82 9.33 -5.43 -10.72
N TRP A 83 9.44 -5.92 -9.48
CA TRP A 83 8.48 -5.63 -8.42
C TRP A 83 8.59 -4.15 -8.10
N SER A 84 7.54 -3.39 -8.34
CA SER A 84 7.62 -1.92 -8.36
C SER A 84 6.50 -1.24 -7.60
N HIS A 85 5.61 -2.00 -6.96
CA HIS A 85 4.48 -1.45 -6.21
C HIS A 85 4.04 -2.44 -5.13
N ILE A 86 3.66 -1.90 -3.97
CA ILE A 86 3.15 -2.64 -2.82
C ILE A 86 1.83 -2.02 -2.37
N TYR A 87 0.90 -2.87 -1.93
CA TYR A 87 -0.39 -2.43 -1.36
C TYR A 87 -0.91 -3.47 -0.37
N THR A 88 -1.86 -3.06 0.46
CA THR A 88 -2.51 -3.96 1.43
C THR A 88 -3.70 -4.68 0.80
N VAL A 89 -3.91 -5.94 1.18
CA VAL A 89 -5.15 -6.68 0.91
C VAL A 89 -5.79 -7.15 2.22
N ALA A 90 -7.12 -7.00 2.33
CA ALA A 90 -7.91 -7.39 3.49
C ALA A 90 -8.54 -8.78 3.33
N GLY A 91 -8.34 -9.64 4.32
CA GLY A 91 -8.91 -10.97 4.41
C GLY A 91 -10.39 -10.90 4.82
N MET A 92 -11.25 -11.46 3.97
CA MET A 92 -12.70 -11.44 4.17
C MET A 92 -13.29 -12.85 4.04
N PRO A 93 -14.23 -13.26 4.91
CA PRO A 93 -14.62 -12.60 6.18
C PRO A 93 -13.48 -12.53 7.19
N LYS A 94 -13.63 -11.71 8.26
CA LYS A 94 -12.57 -11.48 9.27
C LYS A 94 -12.08 -12.78 9.90
N THR A 95 -13.00 -13.69 10.18
CA THR A 95 -12.73 -15.03 10.71
C THR A 95 -12.66 -16.03 9.55
N ALA A 96 -11.55 -16.75 9.43
CA ALA A 96 -11.29 -17.68 8.32
C ALA A 96 -11.46 -17.02 6.92
N PRO A 97 -10.54 -16.11 6.54
CA PRO A 97 -10.60 -15.42 5.25
C PRO A 97 -10.69 -16.37 4.05
N LYS A 98 -11.62 -16.08 3.13
CA LYS A 98 -11.81 -16.83 1.87
C LYS A 98 -11.44 -16.02 0.64
N LYS A 99 -11.40 -14.70 0.77
CA LYS A 99 -11.03 -13.76 -0.30
C LYS A 99 -10.16 -12.65 0.25
N TRP A 100 -9.31 -12.10 -0.60
CA TRP A 100 -8.44 -10.98 -0.31
C TRP A 100 -8.86 -9.80 -1.16
N VAL A 101 -9.21 -8.68 -0.52
CA VAL A 101 -9.75 -7.48 -1.17
C VAL A 101 -8.72 -6.38 -1.11
N ALA A 102 -8.37 -5.78 -2.25
CA ALA A 102 -7.37 -4.74 -2.32
C ALA A 102 -7.75 -3.43 -1.62
N LEU A 103 -6.80 -2.86 -0.90
CA LEU A 103 -6.83 -1.52 -0.33
C LEU A 103 -5.70 -0.68 -0.94
N ASP A 104 -5.60 -0.68 -2.27
CA ASP A 104 -4.61 0.14 -2.98
C ASP A 104 -5.10 1.59 -3.10
N THR A 105 -4.67 2.42 -2.14
CA THR A 105 -5.03 3.84 -2.07
C THR A 105 -4.18 4.73 -2.99
N THR A 106 -3.19 4.17 -3.68
CA THR A 106 -2.29 4.95 -4.56
C THR A 106 -2.78 5.00 -6.01
N LEU A 107 -3.71 4.10 -6.38
CA LEU A 107 -4.30 4.09 -7.72
C LEU A 107 -5.10 5.36 -8.02
N PRO A 108 -5.00 5.89 -9.26
CA PRO A 108 -5.81 7.01 -9.70
C PRO A 108 -7.30 6.62 -9.72
N GLY A 109 -8.16 7.44 -9.10
CA GLY A 109 -9.61 7.20 -8.97
C GLY A 109 -10.02 6.34 -7.76
N GLU A 110 -11.25 6.48 -7.26
CA GLU A 110 -11.70 5.98 -5.95
C GLU A 110 -12.24 4.54 -5.98
N TYR A 111 -11.36 3.54 -6.09
CA TYR A 111 -11.80 2.15 -6.27
C TYR A 111 -11.29 1.20 -5.16
N PHE A 112 -12.10 1.02 -4.13
CA PHE A 112 -11.90 -0.05 -3.14
C PHE A 112 -12.05 -1.43 -3.78
N GLY A 113 -11.10 -2.34 -3.51
CA GLY A 113 -11.12 -3.71 -4.03
C GLY A 113 -10.68 -3.86 -5.48
N VAL A 114 -10.15 -2.80 -6.09
CA VAL A 114 -9.58 -2.83 -7.45
C VAL A 114 -8.06 -2.88 -7.36
N GLU A 115 -7.47 -3.68 -8.24
CA GLU A 115 -6.03 -3.82 -8.41
C GLU A 115 -5.66 -3.44 -9.84
N ALA A 116 -4.43 -2.98 -10.05
CA ALA A 116 -3.92 -2.76 -11.39
C ALA A 116 -3.96 -4.07 -12.20
N PRO A 117 -4.43 -4.05 -13.46
CA PRO A 117 -4.58 -5.26 -14.25
C PRO A 117 -3.22 -5.87 -14.67
N HIS A 118 -3.19 -7.21 -14.74
CA HIS A 118 -2.16 -8.01 -15.42
C HIS A 118 -0.70 -7.89 -14.92
N GLY A 119 -0.49 -8.05 -13.62
CA GLY A 119 0.84 -8.22 -13.01
C GLY A 119 1.09 -9.60 -12.41
N ARG A 120 2.37 -9.94 -12.18
CA ARG A 120 2.70 -10.97 -11.18
C ARG A 120 2.39 -10.38 -9.81
N VAL A 121 1.86 -11.19 -8.90
CA VAL A 121 1.61 -10.80 -7.51
C VAL A 121 2.27 -11.79 -6.55
N ARG A 122 2.68 -11.29 -5.39
CA ARG A 122 3.13 -12.13 -4.28
C ARG A 122 2.63 -11.53 -2.97
N ASP A 123 2.13 -12.39 -2.09
CA ASP A 123 1.56 -11.99 -0.81
C ASP A 123 2.49 -12.37 0.34
N PHE A 124 2.54 -11.50 1.34
CA PHE A 124 3.23 -11.68 2.61
C PHE A 124 2.28 -11.35 3.75
N ASP A 125 2.39 -12.08 4.85
CA ASP A 125 1.62 -11.76 6.05
C ASP A 125 2.09 -10.39 6.60
N ALA A 126 1.12 -9.55 6.99
CA ALA A 126 1.34 -8.19 7.47
C ALA A 126 1.38 -8.12 9.00
#